data_AF-A0A8S3GWP5-F1
#
_entry.id   AF-A0A8S3GWP5-F1
#
_cell.length_a   1.000
_cell.length_b   1.000
_cell.length_c   1.000
_cell.angle_alpha   90.00
_cell.angle_beta   90.00
_cell.angle_gamma   90.00
#
_symmetry.space_group_name_H-M   'P 1'
#
loop_
_entity.id
_entity.type
_entity.pdbx_description
1 polymer ?
#
loop_
_entity_poly.entity_id
_entity_poly.type
_entity_poly.pdbx_seq_one_letter_code
_entity_poly.pdbx_strand_id
1 'polypeptide(L)'
;TANSDTPVTALPGSNKMTALYRQWFDEQNLPWNYTDFSGRSDYGPFLAEGIVAGGLFSGADGTKTLDERNYYDQMLGQGMGGIAGAIHDPCYHRQCDSIQNINVFAYEKMVQAAAYVLEQLARQDDLKTWLYPASQIAKLNDRQKQQQQQQRRKPKYNSINEYFGYPYY
;
A
#
# COMPACT_ATOMS: atom_id res chain seq x y z
N THR A 1 2.33 -1.93 -2.12
CA THR A 1 3.76 -1.65 -2.16
C THR A 1 4.05 -0.84 -3.39
N ALA A 2 4.99 0.09 -3.26
CA ALA A 2 5.39 0.91 -4.38
C ALA A 2 6.16 0.05 -5.39
N ASN A 3 5.78 0.18 -6.64
CA ASN A 3 6.35 -0.45 -7.82
C ASN A 3 7.15 0.59 -8.63
N SER A 4 7.71 0.20 -9.77
CA SER A 4 8.56 1.07 -10.58
C SER A 4 7.85 2.29 -11.18
N ASP A 5 6.53 2.23 -11.33
CA ASP A 5 5.64 3.27 -11.84
C ASP A 5 5.12 4.22 -10.75
N THR A 6 5.40 3.95 -9.47
CA THR A 6 5.15 4.91 -8.38
C THR A 6 6.00 6.17 -8.59
N PRO A 7 5.44 7.39 -8.47
CA PRO A 7 6.18 8.62 -8.71
C PRO A 7 7.46 8.68 -7.88
N VAL A 8 8.56 9.03 -8.53
CA VAL A 8 9.91 8.97 -7.94
C VAL A 8 9.96 9.64 -6.57
N THR A 9 9.22 10.74 -6.38
CA THR A 9 9.15 11.52 -5.15
C THR A 9 8.48 10.78 -3.99
N ALA A 10 7.53 9.91 -4.26
CA ALA A 10 6.80 9.12 -3.26
C ALA A 10 7.46 7.76 -3.00
N LEU A 11 8.14 7.19 -4.00
CA LEU A 11 8.68 5.82 -3.96
C LEU A 11 9.52 5.50 -2.71
N PRO A 12 10.52 6.30 -2.28
CA PRO A 12 11.33 5.96 -1.10
C PRO A 12 10.51 5.95 0.18
N GLY A 13 9.66 6.96 0.40
CA GLY A 13 8.82 7.05 1.59
C GLY A 13 7.78 5.92 1.64
N SER A 14 7.18 5.59 0.49
CA SER A 14 6.21 4.49 0.40
C SER A 14 6.86 3.13 0.69
N ASN A 15 8.10 2.93 0.25
CA ASN A 15 8.89 1.74 0.59
C ASN A 15 9.23 1.69 2.09
N LYS A 16 9.56 2.83 2.70
CA LYS A 16 9.78 2.89 4.16
C LYS A 16 8.50 2.59 4.95
N MET A 17 7.35 3.12 4.53
CA MET A 17 6.06 2.76 5.14
C MET A 17 5.76 1.27 5.00
N THR A 18 6.02 0.68 3.82
CA THR A 18 5.86 -0.76 3.59
C THR A 18 6.76 -1.57 4.52
N ALA A 19 8.00 -1.11 4.76
CA ALA A 19 8.93 -1.77 5.68
C ALA A 19 8.42 -1.76 7.13
N LEU A 20 7.77 -0.68 7.60
CA LEU A 20 7.17 -0.64 8.94
C LEU A 20 6.04 -1.67 9.11
N TYR A 21 5.19 -1.83 8.09
CA TYR A 21 4.17 -2.88 8.12
C TYR A 21 4.80 -4.27 8.20
N ARG A 22 5.75 -4.58 7.30
CA ARG A 22 6.47 -5.86 7.30
C ARG A 22 7.09 -6.17 8.65
N GLN A 23 7.79 -5.20 9.23
CA GLN A 23 8.40 -5.33 10.54
C GLN A 23 7.36 -5.71 11.60
N TRP A 24 6.20 -5.06 11.61
CA TRP A 24 5.13 -5.40 12.55
C TRP A 24 4.65 -6.85 12.38
N PHE A 25 4.37 -7.30 11.15
CA PHE A 25 3.93 -8.68 10.91
C PHE A 25 5.03 -9.69 11.29
N ASP A 26 6.29 -9.40 10.98
CA ASP A 26 7.44 -10.23 11.36
C ASP A 26 7.56 -10.34 12.90
N GLU A 27 7.45 -9.22 13.63
CA GLU A 27 7.49 -9.18 15.10
C GLU A 27 6.33 -9.94 15.75
N GLN A 28 5.16 -9.97 15.11
CA GLN A 28 4.00 -10.74 15.57
C GLN A 28 4.01 -12.21 15.10
N ASN A 29 5.02 -12.64 14.34
CA ASN A 29 5.07 -13.94 13.67
C ASN A 29 3.83 -14.22 12.81
N LEU A 30 3.34 -13.20 12.09
CA LEU A 30 2.17 -13.28 11.22
C LEU A 30 2.60 -13.30 9.74
N PRO A 31 1.89 -14.04 8.88
CA PRO A 31 2.19 -14.06 7.46
C PRO A 31 1.82 -12.72 6.80
N TRP A 32 2.60 -12.34 5.80
CA TRP A 32 2.31 -11.19 4.94
C TRP A 32 2.78 -11.45 3.51
N ASN A 33 2.20 -10.73 2.55
CA ASN A 33 2.67 -10.72 1.16
C ASN A 33 2.56 -9.29 0.60
N TYR A 34 3.28 -9.01 -0.47
CA TYR A 34 3.15 -7.74 -1.17
C TYR A 34 1.85 -7.67 -1.96
N THR A 35 1.24 -6.49 -1.98
CA THR A 35 0.17 -6.12 -2.91
C THR A 35 0.59 -4.84 -3.58
N ASP A 36 0.71 -4.82 -4.90
CA ASP A 36 1.16 -3.63 -5.64
C ASP A 36 0.14 -2.49 -5.60
N PHE A 37 0.63 -1.26 -5.76
CA PHE A 37 -0.23 -0.11 -6.00
C PHE A 37 -0.83 -0.18 -7.41
N SER A 38 -1.93 -0.91 -7.55
CA SER A 38 -2.68 -1.04 -8.81
C SER A 38 -3.42 0.25 -9.22
N GLY A 39 -3.56 1.20 -8.29
CA GLY A 39 -4.40 2.38 -8.44
C GLY A 39 -5.87 2.16 -8.09
N ARG A 40 -6.32 0.94 -7.80
CA ARG A 40 -7.73 0.64 -7.49
C ARG A 40 -8.16 1.04 -6.06
N SER A 41 -7.62 2.14 -5.50
CA SER A 41 -7.96 2.63 -4.15
C SER A 41 -7.58 4.12 -3.97
N ASP A 42 -7.96 4.70 -2.84
CA ASP A 42 -7.86 6.14 -2.55
C ASP A 42 -6.43 6.67 -2.43
N TYR A 43 -5.41 5.80 -2.29
CA TYR A 43 -4.01 6.22 -2.32
C TYR A 43 -3.60 6.83 -3.67
N GLY A 44 -4.36 6.56 -4.74
CA GLY A 44 -4.00 6.93 -6.09
C GLY A 44 -3.76 8.42 -6.30
N PRO A 45 -4.74 9.29 -5.99
CA PRO A 45 -4.55 10.74 -6.04
C PRO A 45 -3.41 11.29 -5.20
N PHE A 46 -3.13 10.70 -4.03
CA PHE A 46 -2.01 11.12 -3.20
C PHE A 46 -0.67 10.82 -3.89
N LEU A 47 -0.49 9.58 -4.36
CA LEU A 47 0.73 9.20 -5.07
C LEU A 47 0.93 10.03 -6.34
N ALA A 48 -0.13 10.32 -7.11
CA ALA A 48 -0.07 11.12 -8.33
C ALA A 48 0.49 12.55 -8.08
N GLU A 49 0.21 13.13 -6.92
CA GLU A 49 0.75 14.42 -6.48
C GLU A 49 2.09 14.29 -5.72
N GLY A 50 2.69 13.09 -5.73
CA GLY A 50 3.96 12.81 -5.08
C GLY A 50 3.88 12.70 -3.56
N ILE A 51 2.68 12.58 -3.00
CA ILE A 51 2.46 12.34 -1.57
C ILE A 51 2.68 10.85 -1.28
N VAL A 52 3.55 10.56 -0.33
CA VAL A 52 3.85 9.18 0.11
C VAL A 52 2.59 8.48 0.60
N ALA A 53 2.44 7.21 0.21
CA ALA A 53 1.35 6.36 0.64
C ALA A 53 1.84 4.95 1.00
N GLY A 54 1.08 4.27 1.86
CA GLY A 54 1.28 2.89 2.30
C GLY A 54 -0.03 2.36 2.86
N GLY A 55 -0.17 1.05 2.99
CA GLY A 55 -1.42 0.49 3.49
C GLY A 55 -1.41 -1.03 3.58
N LEU A 56 -2.58 -1.53 3.96
CA LEU A 56 -2.86 -2.94 4.20
C LEU A 56 -4.01 -3.39 3.31
N PHE A 57 -3.99 -4.67 2.93
CA PHE A 57 -5.05 -5.27 2.11
C PHE A 57 -5.15 -6.76 2.44
N SER A 58 -6.36 -7.24 2.74
CA SER A 58 -6.63 -8.65 3.05
C SER A 58 -7.06 -9.49 1.84
N GLY A 59 -7.10 -8.87 0.66
CA GLY A 59 -7.68 -9.46 -0.56
C GLY A 59 -9.14 -9.00 -0.80
N ALA A 60 -9.58 -9.13 -2.04
CA ALA A 60 -10.94 -8.84 -2.50
C ALA A 60 -11.39 -9.92 -3.49
N ASP A 61 -11.47 -9.59 -4.79
CA ASP A 61 -11.87 -10.44 -5.90
C ASP A 61 -10.80 -11.45 -6.38
N GLY A 62 -9.60 -11.40 -5.81
CA GLY A 62 -8.52 -12.35 -6.13
C GLY A 62 -8.78 -13.77 -5.60
N THR A 63 -8.22 -14.77 -6.28
CA THR A 63 -8.27 -16.18 -5.85
C THR A 63 -7.06 -16.52 -5.00
N LYS A 64 -7.30 -17.07 -3.80
CA LYS A 64 -6.25 -17.58 -2.92
C LYS A 64 -5.53 -18.76 -3.56
N THR A 65 -4.24 -18.62 -3.77
CA THR A 65 -3.41 -19.67 -4.34
C THR A 65 -3.16 -20.80 -3.33
N LEU A 66 -2.72 -21.96 -3.83
CA LEU A 66 -2.30 -23.06 -2.97
C LEU A 66 -1.09 -22.67 -2.11
N ASP A 67 -0.15 -21.92 -2.69
CA ASP A 67 1.06 -21.48 -2.00
C ASP A 67 0.74 -20.48 -0.87
N GLU A 68 -0.13 -19.50 -1.12
CA GLU A 68 -0.60 -18.59 -0.06
C GLU A 68 -1.30 -19.34 1.06
N ARG A 69 -2.20 -20.27 0.72
CA ARG A 69 -2.87 -21.10 1.74
C ARG A 69 -1.86 -21.86 2.58
N ASN A 70 -0.89 -22.51 1.95
CA ASN A 70 0.12 -23.32 2.64
C ASN A 70 1.02 -22.47 3.53
N TYR A 71 1.46 -21.32 3.03
CA TYR A 71 2.25 -20.36 3.80
C TYR A 71 1.49 -19.86 5.03
N TYR A 72 0.22 -19.50 4.87
CA TYR A 72 -0.61 -19.03 5.99
C TYR A 72 -0.88 -20.14 7.00
N ASP A 73 -1.14 -21.37 6.55
CA ASP A 73 -1.33 -22.53 7.42
C ASP A 73 -0.06 -22.84 8.25
N GLN A 74 1.11 -22.72 7.62
CA GLN A 74 2.40 -22.91 8.30
C GLN A 74 2.64 -21.84 9.38
N MET A 75 2.29 -20.59 9.13
CA MET A 75 2.56 -19.49 10.07
C MET A 75 1.50 -19.34 11.16
N LEU A 76 0.22 -19.54 10.83
CA LEU A 76 -0.89 -19.35 11.76
C LEU A 76 -1.26 -20.63 12.52
N GLY A 77 -0.86 -21.78 12.00
CA GLY A 77 -1.24 -23.10 12.52
C GLY A 77 -2.23 -23.82 11.60
N GLN A 78 -2.25 -25.15 11.74
CA GLN A 78 -3.02 -26.02 10.86
C GLN A 78 -4.51 -25.68 10.86
N GLY A 79 -5.07 -25.47 9.67
CA GLY A 79 -6.46 -25.09 9.43
C GLY A 79 -6.71 -23.59 9.37
N MET A 80 -5.72 -22.74 9.66
CA MET A 80 -5.87 -21.28 9.66
C MET A 80 -5.47 -20.62 8.34
N GLY A 81 -4.90 -21.37 7.39
CA GLY A 81 -4.52 -20.84 6.06
C GLY A 81 -5.69 -20.52 5.13
N GLY A 82 -6.91 -20.94 5.48
CA GLY A 82 -8.11 -20.79 4.66
C GLY A 82 -8.18 -21.83 3.53
N ILE A 83 -8.94 -21.51 2.47
CA ILE A 83 -9.26 -22.44 1.38
C ILE A 83 -8.55 -22.01 0.10
N ALA A 84 -7.68 -22.86 -0.43
CA ALA A 84 -7.07 -22.66 -1.74
C ALA A 84 -8.13 -22.74 -2.85
N GLY A 85 -8.01 -21.86 -3.86
CA GLY A 85 -9.00 -21.74 -4.94
C GLY A 85 -10.25 -20.93 -4.58
N ALA A 86 -10.42 -20.52 -3.31
CA ALA A 86 -11.50 -19.61 -2.92
C ALA A 86 -11.11 -18.16 -3.18
N ILE A 87 -12.10 -17.32 -3.52
CA ILE A 87 -11.94 -15.86 -3.57
C ILE A 87 -11.60 -15.36 -2.15
N HIS A 88 -10.70 -14.38 -2.03
CA HIS A 88 -10.33 -13.82 -0.72
C HIS A 88 -11.53 -13.26 0.01
N ASP A 89 -12.37 -12.49 -0.69
CA ASP A 89 -13.68 -12.05 -0.23
C ASP A 89 -14.77 -12.49 -1.25
N PRO A 90 -15.49 -13.58 -0.99
CA PRO A 90 -16.56 -14.05 -1.88
C PRO A 90 -17.76 -13.11 -1.94
N CYS A 91 -17.87 -12.16 -1.01
CA CYS A 91 -18.94 -11.17 -0.92
C CYS A 91 -18.53 -9.79 -1.45
N TYR A 92 -17.31 -9.61 -1.99
CA TYR A 92 -16.86 -8.34 -2.55
C TYR A 92 -17.88 -7.74 -3.54
N HIS A 93 -18.39 -6.52 -3.22
CA HIS A 93 -19.45 -5.82 -3.95
C HIS A 93 -20.80 -6.58 -4.06
N ARG A 94 -21.13 -7.43 -3.09
CA ARG A 94 -22.39 -8.17 -3.04
C ARG A 94 -23.18 -7.81 -1.78
N GLN A 95 -24.46 -8.16 -1.77
CA GLN A 95 -25.35 -7.91 -0.62
C GLN A 95 -24.89 -8.60 0.67
N CYS A 96 -24.13 -9.70 0.57
CA CYS A 96 -23.60 -10.41 1.73
C CYS A 96 -22.37 -9.76 2.35
N ASP A 97 -21.87 -8.65 1.80
CA ASP A 97 -20.80 -7.85 2.42
C ASP A 97 -21.37 -7.09 3.63
N SER A 98 -21.41 -7.78 4.76
CA SER A 98 -21.94 -7.31 6.03
C SER A 98 -21.00 -7.70 7.17
N ILE A 99 -21.36 -7.36 8.41
CA ILE A 99 -20.59 -7.75 9.60
C ILE A 99 -20.42 -9.27 9.75
N GLN A 100 -21.25 -10.06 9.05
CA GLN A 100 -21.13 -11.52 9.01
C GLN A 100 -19.98 -12.02 8.11
N ASN A 101 -19.46 -11.18 7.21
CA ASN A 101 -18.36 -11.50 6.29
C ASN A 101 -16.98 -11.06 6.81
N ILE A 102 -16.85 -10.79 8.12
CA ILE A 102 -15.58 -10.33 8.73
C ILE A 102 -14.83 -11.50 9.35
N ASN A 103 -13.59 -11.71 8.93
CA ASN A 103 -12.63 -12.49 9.71
C ASN A 103 -12.09 -11.62 10.85
N VAL A 104 -12.59 -11.83 12.07
CA VAL A 104 -12.28 -10.99 13.24
C VAL A 104 -10.78 -11.02 13.59
N PHE A 105 -10.13 -12.18 13.46
CA PHE A 105 -8.69 -12.29 13.71
C PHE A 105 -7.89 -11.41 12.73
N ALA A 106 -8.13 -11.55 11.43
CA ALA A 106 -7.46 -10.73 10.43
C ALA A 106 -7.76 -9.24 10.62
N TYR A 107 -9.03 -8.88 10.89
CA TYR A 107 -9.43 -7.50 11.17
C TYR A 107 -8.63 -6.89 12.34
N GLU A 108 -8.55 -7.60 13.48
CA GLU A 108 -7.81 -7.12 14.65
C GLU A 108 -6.33 -6.90 14.33
N LYS A 109 -5.70 -7.84 13.63
CA LYS A 109 -4.27 -7.73 13.26
C LYS A 109 -4.01 -6.59 12.28
N MET A 110 -4.90 -6.39 11.31
CA MET A 110 -4.79 -5.26 10.38
C MET A 110 -4.94 -3.91 11.11
N VAL A 111 -5.86 -3.79 12.06
CA VAL A 111 -6.03 -2.58 12.87
C VAL A 111 -4.80 -2.32 13.75
N GLN A 112 -4.25 -3.35 14.38
CA GLN A 112 -3.03 -3.23 15.18
C GLN A 112 -1.82 -2.82 14.34
N ALA A 113 -1.66 -3.40 13.14
CA ALA A 113 -0.61 -3.01 12.20
C ALA A 113 -0.72 -1.55 11.76
N ALA A 114 -1.94 -1.09 11.45
CA ALA A 114 -2.19 0.32 11.11
C ALA A 114 -1.85 1.26 12.27
N ALA A 115 -2.26 0.91 13.49
CA ALA A 115 -1.94 1.68 14.69
C ALA A 115 -0.42 1.75 14.94
N TYR A 116 0.29 0.63 14.79
CA TYR A 116 1.74 0.58 14.91
C TYR A 116 2.43 1.52 13.92
N VAL A 117 2.08 1.45 12.64
CA VAL A 117 2.71 2.33 11.63
C VAL A 117 2.41 3.80 11.92
N LEU A 118 1.17 4.15 12.30
CA LEU A 118 0.83 5.52 12.70
C LEU A 118 1.69 6.02 13.87
N GLU A 119 1.89 5.19 14.89
CA GLU A 119 2.75 5.51 16.02
C GLU A 119 4.21 5.71 15.59
N GLN A 120 4.76 4.81 14.77
CA GLN A 120 6.14 4.92 14.28
C GLN A 120 6.37 6.19 13.46
N LEU A 121 5.37 6.62 12.67
CA LEU A 121 5.41 7.89 11.93
C LEU A 121 5.31 9.10 12.86
N ALA A 122 4.41 9.05 13.85
CA ALA A 122 4.23 10.14 14.82
C ALA A 122 5.46 10.37 15.71
N ARG A 123 6.28 9.34 15.91
CA ARG A 123 7.53 9.40 16.68
C ARG A 123 8.76 9.85 15.88
N GLN A 124 8.62 10.11 14.57
CA GLN A 124 9.76 10.60 13.79
C GLN A 124 10.08 12.06 14.15
N ASP A 125 11.32 12.31 14.58
CA ASP A 125 11.80 13.68 14.89
C ASP A 125 11.71 14.61 13.68
N ASP A 126 12.04 14.10 12.48
CA ASP A 126 11.86 14.79 11.21
C ASP A 126 11.15 13.87 10.21
N LEU A 127 9.83 13.74 10.39
CA LEU A 127 8.96 12.96 9.52
C LEU A 127 9.10 13.37 8.04
N LYS A 128 9.29 14.65 7.75
CA LYS A 128 9.38 15.13 6.37
C LYS A 128 10.63 14.60 5.69
N THR A 129 11.80 14.74 6.31
CA THR A 129 13.05 14.20 5.75
C THR A 129 13.04 12.68 5.72
N TRP A 130 12.38 12.05 6.70
CA TRP A 130 12.20 10.60 6.70
C TRP A 130 11.39 10.13 5.48
N LEU A 131 10.25 10.77 5.18
CA LEU A 131 9.41 10.46 4.03
C LEU A 131 10.07 10.84 2.69
N TYR A 132 10.82 11.95 2.66
CA TYR A 132 11.38 12.55 1.45
C TYR A 132 12.91 12.78 1.58
N PRO A 133 13.75 11.73 1.59
CA PRO A 133 15.19 11.88 1.77
C PRO A 133 15.86 12.71 0.63
N ALA A 134 16.85 13.51 1.01
CA ALA A 134 17.37 14.67 0.26
C ALA A 134 17.90 14.44 -1.17
N SER A 135 18.18 13.21 -1.59
CA SER A 135 18.58 12.90 -2.99
C SER A 135 17.46 13.19 -4.01
N GLN A 136 16.24 13.44 -3.55
CA GLN A 136 15.09 13.83 -4.37
C GLN A 136 14.67 15.30 -4.20
N ILE A 137 14.99 15.94 -3.08
CA ILE A 137 14.69 17.36 -2.83
C ILE A 137 15.45 18.27 -3.81
N ALA A 138 16.70 17.94 -4.15
CA ALA A 138 17.46 18.68 -5.15
C ALA A 138 16.81 18.61 -6.54
N LYS A 139 16.35 17.42 -6.97
CA LYS A 139 15.65 17.22 -8.25
C LYS A 139 14.25 17.85 -8.26
N LEU A 140 13.57 17.88 -7.11
CA LEU A 140 12.30 18.58 -6.92
C LEU A 140 12.48 20.09 -7.06
N ASN A 141 13.49 20.66 -6.41
CA ASN A 141 13.77 22.09 -6.46
C ASN A 141 14.19 22.55 -7.87
N ASP A 142 15.00 21.77 -8.58
CA ASP A 142 15.41 22.09 -9.96
C ASP A 142 14.23 21.97 -10.94
N ARG A 143 13.35 20.96 -10.77
CA ARG A 143 12.12 20.84 -11.56
C ARG A 143 11.09 21.91 -11.21
N GLN A 144 10.93 22.29 -9.95
CA GLN A 144 9.99 23.33 -9.52
C GLN A 144 10.40 24.70 -10.06
N LYS A 145 11.70 25.02 -10.08
CA LYS A 145 12.24 26.22 -10.75
C LYS A 145 11.96 26.23 -12.26
N GLN A 146 12.11 25.09 -12.94
CA GLN A 146 11.74 24.96 -14.36
C GLN A 146 10.23 24.99 -14.61
N GLN A 147 9.42 24.54 -13.65
CA GLN A 147 7.95 24.50 -13.75
C GLN A 147 7.28 25.84 -13.42
N GLN A 148 7.82 26.63 -12.49
CA GLN A 148 7.36 28.00 -12.23
C GLN A 148 7.49 28.89 -13.47
N GLN A 149 8.45 28.62 -14.36
CA GLN A 149 8.56 29.30 -15.67
C GLN A 149 7.49 28.85 -16.68
N GLN A 150 6.80 27.72 -16.46
CA GLN A 150 5.81 27.13 -17.39
C GLN A 150 4.36 27.20 -16.87
N GLN A 151 4.12 27.75 -15.67
CA GLN A 151 2.83 27.80 -14.95
C GLN A 151 1.77 28.76 -15.56
N ARG A 152 1.60 28.79 -16.88
CA ARG A 152 0.42 29.38 -17.54
C ARG A 152 -0.59 28.35 -18.09
N ARG A 153 -0.40 27.03 -17.88
CA ARG A 153 -1.37 25.96 -18.24
C ARG A 153 -1.23 24.73 -17.29
N LYS A 154 -2.27 24.27 -16.56
CA LYS A 154 -2.27 23.07 -15.65
C LYS A 154 -2.68 21.77 -16.40
N PRO A 155 -2.55 20.52 -15.86
CA PRO A 155 -1.85 19.97 -14.65
C PRO A 155 -0.77 18.88 -15.00
N LYS A 156 0.02 18.32 -14.06
CA LYS A 156 1.09 17.31 -14.33
C LYS A 156 0.87 15.97 -13.59
N TYR A 157 1.17 14.84 -14.23
CA TYR A 157 1.11 13.46 -13.69
C TYR A 157 2.28 12.62 -14.24
N ASN A 158 2.63 11.44 -13.67
CA ASN A 158 3.73 10.53 -14.11
C ASN A 158 3.86 9.22 -13.27
N SER A 159 2.91 8.78 -12.45
CA SER A 159 1.79 7.92 -12.84
C SER A 159 1.13 7.39 -11.54
N ILE A 160 -0.20 7.28 -11.50
CA ILE A 160 -0.85 6.04 -11.06
C ILE A 160 -1.84 5.73 -12.17
N ASN A 161 -1.38 4.88 -13.09
CA ASN A 161 -1.44 5.05 -14.55
C ASN A 161 -2.14 6.33 -14.98
N GLU A 162 -1.28 7.32 -14.77
CA GLU A 162 -1.45 8.73 -15.02
C GLU A 162 -2.86 9.23 -14.74
N TYR A 163 -3.25 8.95 -13.50
CA TYR A 163 -4.41 9.49 -12.83
C TYR A 163 -5.74 9.06 -13.46
N PHE A 164 -5.77 7.78 -13.85
CA PHE A 164 -6.95 6.95 -14.15
C PHE A 164 -7.51 6.96 -15.58
N GLY A 165 -6.63 6.93 -16.58
CA GLY A 165 -6.98 6.57 -17.96
C GLY A 165 -6.36 5.26 -18.47
N TYR A 166 -6.11 4.27 -17.60
CA TYR A 166 -5.40 2.99 -17.82
C TYR A 166 -5.78 2.25 -19.14
N PRO A 167 -4.86 1.61 -19.91
CA PRO A 167 -3.88 0.65 -19.36
C PRO A 167 -2.44 0.71 -19.96
N TYR A 168 -1.49 0.04 -19.29
CA TYR A 168 -0.34 -0.61 -19.92
C TYR A 168 -0.08 -1.96 -19.20
N TYR A 169 0.08 -3.03 -19.99
CA TYR A 169 0.21 -4.43 -19.57
C TYR A 169 1.53 -4.73 -18.85
#